data_AF-A0AAD6TBC7-F1
#
_entry.id   AF-A0AAD6TBC7-F1
#
_cell.length_a   1.000
_cell.length_b   1.000
_cell.length_c   1.000
_cell.angle_alpha   90.00
_cell.angle_beta   90.00
_cell.angle_gamma   90.00
#
_symmetry.space_group_name_H-M   'P 1'
#
loop_
_entity.id
_entity.type
_entity.pdbx_description
1 polymer ?
#
loop_
_entity_poly.entity_id
_entity_poly.type
_entity_poly.pdbx_seq_one_letter_code
_entity_poly.pdbx_strand_id
1 'polypeptide(L)'
;MISKQPAHFTLPLMDDAPPPYADEKASTSGKSIASTSKSATLLRPQSSTKRRSILGLFRKTLDSDKATVLADVKRIVQPYTGSVADRLALLESCSQLCLQKRLDFSSLLQGKSIEEHSALYWAIANGPWPLQAPFELVAAVLAHSAPLEPATVTEIRQACVSFRSQEMFQFLRMSPEFGALSSKDRFTLGVLVPPEEIVVEEMEGITEPFSVRFRIPMFRKRMALGKEFQLEFIARGRLWQLKFFTYFTEDHPIRTQLIHGHWSARLTMDENSPPTHLVGAVVFPDASSSPSPTSFWQMSMATNDTWLVVDRKSAPKKDSKPEDLIDSFCWTSFQHNSVCIAADGSVAGVLGVKLVSGPAEFSQTIPTSPDDQCIVC
;
A
#
# COMPACT_ATOMS: atom_id res chain seq x y z
N MET A 1 1.99 -50.66 21.90
CA MET A 1 1.20 -49.68 21.13
C MET A 1 0.53 -48.72 22.10
N ILE A 2 1.13 -47.56 22.33
CA ILE A 2 0.57 -46.51 23.20
C ILE A 2 0.25 -45.33 22.29
N SER A 3 -1.04 -45.13 22.04
CA SER A 3 -1.57 -44.01 21.27
C SER A 3 -1.56 -42.77 22.16
N LYS A 4 -0.67 -41.81 21.88
CA LYS A 4 -0.70 -40.48 22.51
C LYS A 4 -1.69 -39.61 21.74
N GLN A 5 -2.76 -39.18 22.41
CA GLN A 5 -3.65 -38.15 21.90
C GLN A 5 -2.89 -36.81 21.74
N PRO A 6 -3.20 -36.01 20.70
CA PRO A 6 -2.60 -34.69 20.52
C PRO A 6 -3.20 -33.72 21.55
N ALA A 7 -2.32 -32.88 22.11
CA ALA A 7 -2.69 -31.82 23.04
C ALA A 7 -3.58 -30.77 22.35
N HIS A 8 -4.68 -30.43 22.99
CA HIS A 8 -5.52 -29.29 22.62
C HIS A 8 -4.70 -28.00 22.75
N PHE A 9 -4.48 -27.33 21.62
CA PHE A 9 -3.90 -25.99 21.56
C PHE A 9 -5.02 -24.98 21.83
N THR A 10 -5.05 -24.42 23.04
CA THR A 10 -5.95 -23.31 23.38
C THR A 10 -5.29 -22.02 22.88
N LEU A 11 -5.87 -21.40 21.84
CA LEU A 11 -5.43 -20.08 21.38
C LEU A 11 -5.73 -19.03 22.47
N PRO A 12 -4.80 -18.09 22.74
CA PRO A 12 -5.09 -16.96 23.62
C PRO A 12 -6.18 -16.09 23.00
N LEU A 13 -7.22 -15.83 23.79
CA LEU A 13 -8.27 -14.85 23.50
C LEU A 13 -7.61 -13.46 23.42
N MET A 14 -7.38 -12.96 22.20
CA MET A 14 -6.96 -11.56 22.01
C MET A 14 -8.18 -10.67 22.22
N ASP A 15 -8.31 -10.12 23.43
CA ASP A 15 -9.36 -9.16 23.83
C ASP A 15 -8.94 -7.69 23.61
N ASP A 16 -7.94 -7.43 22.76
CA ASP A 16 -7.53 -6.07 22.40
C ASP A 16 -8.35 -5.56 21.21
N ALA A 17 -9.58 -5.13 21.50
CA ALA A 17 -10.25 -4.16 20.65
C ALA A 17 -9.33 -2.93 20.48
N PRO A 18 -9.14 -2.40 19.25
CA PRO A 18 -8.34 -1.21 19.05
C PRO A 18 -8.92 -0.05 19.90
N PRO A 19 -8.07 0.78 20.53
CA PRO A 19 -8.56 1.92 21.30
C PRO A 19 -9.42 2.81 20.40
N PRO A 20 -10.56 3.32 20.89
CA PRO A 20 -11.36 4.29 20.15
C PRO A 20 -10.48 5.50 19.85
N TYR A 21 -10.39 5.87 18.56
CA TYR A 21 -9.73 7.10 18.14
C TYR A 21 -10.33 8.27 18.93
N ALA A 22 -9.50 8.98 19.68
CA ALA A 22 -9.88 10.21 20.34
C ALA A 22 -10.18 11.27 19.25
N ASP A 23 -11.40 11.82 19.28
CA ASP A 23 -11.80 12.97 18.49
C ASP A 23 -10.82 14.14 18.70
N GLU A 24 -9.98 14.43 17.70
CA GLU A 24 -9.28 15.71 17.62
C GLU A 24 -10.32 16.82 17.39
N LYS A 25 -10.65 17.54 18.46
CA LYS A 25 -11.38 18.82 18.39
C LYS A 25 -10.58 19.82 17.57
N ALA A 26 -10.94 19.96 16.29
CA ALA A 26 -10.56 21.11 15.49
C ALA A 26 -11.15 22.39 16.12
N SER A 27 -10.29 23.20 16.73
CA SER A 27 -10.63 24.54 17.20
C SER A 27 -10.49 25.54 16.06
N THR A 28 -11.58 25.75 15.34
CA THR A 28 -11.66 26.77 14.27
C THR A 28 -11.89 28.15 14.89
N SER A 29 -10.80 28.84 15.25
CA SER A 29 -10.81 30.26 15.60
C SER A 29 -10.77 31.11 14.31
N GLY A 30 -11.94 31.46 13.80
CA GLY A 30 -12.09 32.35 12.66
C GLY A 30 -11.95 33.82 13.07
N LYS A 31 -10.88 34.49 12.59
CA LYS A 31 -10.80 35.95 12.52
C LYS A 31 -11.35 36.42 11.17
N SER A 32 -12.54 36.99 11.21
CA SER A 32 -13.18 37.68 10.08
C SER A 32 -12.55 39.05 9.88
N ILE A 33 -11.94 39.29 8.71
CA ILE A 33 -11.55 40.63 8.24
C ILE A 33 -12.61 41.06 7.21
N ALA A 34 -13.29 42.15 7.55
CA ALA A 34 -14.26 42.82 6.70
C ALA A 34 -13.58 43.37 5.42
N SER A 35 -14.26 43.22 4.28
CA SER A 35 -14.07 44.14 3.17
C SER A 35 -15.42 44.52 2.56
N THR A 36 -15.56 45.83 2.39
CA THR A 36 -16.76 46.57 2.03
C THR A 36 -16.67 46.95 0.56
N SER A 37 -17.65 46.55 -0.25
CA SER A 37 -17.89 47.22 -1.54
C SER A 37 -19.30 46.99 -2.09
N LYS A 38 -20.15 47.99 -1.80
CA LYS A 38 -21.09 48.73 -2.68
C LYS A 38 -21.80 47.99 -3.84
N SER A 39 -23.12 47.95 -3.66
CA SER A 39 -24.24 48.19 -4.59
C SER A 39 -24.01 48.30 -6.10
N ALA A 40 -24.80 47.52 -6.85
CA ALA A 40 -25.54 48.00 -8.01
C ALA A 40 -26.89 47.26 -8.11
N THR A 41 -27.96 48.01 -7.89
CA THR A 41 -29.36 47.69 -8.19
C THR A 41 -29.55 47.68 -9.70
N LEU A 42 -30.30 46.73 -10.28
CA LEU A 42 -31.35 46.95 -11.31
C LEU A 42 -31.92 45.63 -11.89
N LEU A 43 -33.25 45.57 -11.83
CA LEU A 43 -34.21 44.95 -12.77
C LEU A 43 -34.31 43.43 -12.93
N ARG A 44 -35.14 42.90 -12.03
CA ARG A 44 -36.10 41.79 -12.17
C ARG A 44 -36.87 41.78 -13.51
N PRO A 45 -36.85 40.66 -14.26
CA PRO A 45 -37.97 40.23 -15.08
C PRO A 45 -38.74 39.15 -14.34
N GLN A 46 -39.97 39.50 -13.97
CA GLN A 46 -40.95 38.60 -13.40
C GLN A 46 -41.77 38.02 -14.56
N SER A 47 -41.50 36.79 -14.97
CA SER A 47 -42.42 36.04 -15.84
C SER A 47 -42.65 34.64 -15.30
N SER A 48 -43.83 34.48 -14.73
CA SER A 48 -44.42 33.25 -14.22
C SER A 48 -44.80 32.30 -15.35
N THR A 49 -44.23 31.09 -15.33
CA THR A 49 -44.92 29.91 -15.86
C THR A 49 -44.72 28.75 -14.88
N LYS A 50 -45.72 28.52 -14.03
CA LYS A 50 -45.77 27.38 -13.08
C LYS A 50 -45.93 26.07 -13.87
N ARG A 51 -44.82 25.49 -14.33
CA ARG A 51 -44.77 24.07 -14.69
C ARG A 51 -44.63 23.28 -13.38
N ARG A 52 -45.74 22.69 -12.93
CA ARG A 52 -45.73 21.69 -11.84
C ARG A 52 -44.83 20.53 -12.28
N SER A 53 -43.67 20.44 -11.64
CA SER A 53 -42.65 19.44 -11.93
C SER A 53 -43.10 18.07 -11.42
N ILE A 54 -43.48 17.19 -12.35
CA ILE A 54 -43.79 15.77 -12.13
C ILE A 54 -42.52 14.96 -11.76
N LEU A 55 -41.31 15.58 -11.79
CA LEU A 55 -40.05 14.93 -11.41
C LEU A 55 -39.89 14.63 -9.90
N GLY A 56 -40.74 15.17 -9.04
CA GLY A 56 -40.63 14.96 -7.58
C GLY A 56 -41.00 13.54 -7.10
N LEU A 57 -41.81 12.80 -7.86
CA LEU A 57 -42.28 11.46 -7.47
C LEU A 57 -41.26 10.35 -7.78
N PHE A 58 -40.44 10.51 -8.82
CA PHE A 58 -39.43 9.51 -9.20
C PHE A 58 -38.18 9.51 -8.31
N ARG A 59 -37.88 10.63 -7.63
CA ARG A 59 -36.71 10.72 -6.75
C ARG A 59 -36.86 9.88 -5.47
N LYS A 60 -38.07 9.87 -4.89
CA LYS A 60 -38.34 9.16 -3.63
C LYS A 60 -38.15 7.65 -3.73
N THR A 61 -38.44 7.05 -4.88
CA THR A 61 -38.28 5.60 -5.08
C THR A 61 -36.82 5.20 -5.24
N LEU A 62 -36.01 6.03 -5.93
CA LEU A 62 -34.59 5.76 -6.13
C LEU A 62 -33.80 5.82 -4.82
N ASP A 63 -34.10 6.79 -3.95
CA ASP A 63 -33.46 6.90 -2.64
C ASP A 63 -33.76 5.69 -1.74
N SER A 64 -34.99 5.17 -1.81
CA SER A 64 -35.40 3.96 -1.07
C SER A 64 -34.71 2.70 -1.59
N ASP A 65 -34.60 2.56 -2.91
CA ASP A 65 -33.92 1.42 -3.54
C ASP A 65 -32.42 1.44 -3.19
N LYS A 66 -31.78 2.61 -3.26
CA LYS A 66 -30.37 2.79 -2.86
C LYS A 66 -30.16 2.46 -1.38
N ALA A 67 -31.04 2.90 -0.49
CA ALA A 67 -30.94 2.59 0.95
C ALA A 67 -31.06 1.08 1.22
N THR A 68 -31.92 0.39 0.47
CA THR A 68 -32.06 -1.08 0.56
C THR A 68 -30.77 -1.78 0.17
N VAL A 69 -30.20 -1.44 -0.99
CA VAL A 69 -28.94 -2.02 -1.46
C VAL A 69 -27.81 -1.75 -0.46
N LEU A 70 -27.70 -0.53 0.06
CA LEU A 70 -26.66 -0.18 1.03
C LEU A 70 -26.80 -0.94 2.35
N ALA A 71 -28.03 -1.20 2.81
CA ALA A 71 -28.27 -2.03 3.99
C ALA A 71 -27.78 -3.48 3.75
N ASP A 72 -28.03 -4.03 2.56
CA ASP A 72 -27.56 -5.36 2.19
C ASP A 72 -26.03 -5.42 2.03
N VAL A 73 -25.42 -4.42 1.38
CA VAL A 73 -23.96 -4.28 1.30
C VAL A 73 -23.34 -4.18 2.69
N LYS A 74 -23.92 -3.39 3.60
CA LYS A 74 -23.47 -3.31 5.00
C LYS A 74 -23.53 -4.67 5.68
N ARG A 75 -24.60 -5.44 5.47
CA ARG A 75 -24.76 -6.80 6.00
C ARG A 75 -23.72 -7.79 5.43
N ILE A 76 -23.33 -7.63 4.17
CA ILE A 76 -22.30 -8.47 3.53
C ILE A 76 -20.94 -8.28 4.19
N VAL A 77 -20.55 -7.03 4.45
CA VAL A 77 -19.19 -6.69 4.92
C VAL A 77 -19.04 -6.74 6.44
N GLN A 78 -20.13 -6.88 7.19
CA GLN A 78 -20.09 -7.05 8.65
C GLN A 78 -19.47 -8.39 9.07
N PRO A 79 -18.91 -8.48 10.29
CA PRO A 79 -18.50 -9.76 10.88
C PRO A 79 -19.67 -10.74 10.86
N TYR A 80 -19.52 -11.84 10.12
CA TYR A 80 -20.60 -12.80 9.87
C TYR A 80 -20.14 -14.21 10.21
N THR A 81 -21.00 -14.93 10.94
CA THR A 81 -20.74 -16.31 11.40
C THR A 81 -21.26 -17.38 10.45
N GLY A 82 -21.97 -17.01 9.38
CA GLY A 82 -22.46 -17.98 8.39
C GLY A 82 -21.53 -18.16 7.19
N SER A 83 -22.05 -18.76 6.12
CA SER A 83 -21.26 -19.15 4.95
C SER A 83 -20.82 -17.94 4.10
N VAL A 84 -19.60 -17.99 3.56
CA VAL A 84 -19.12 -17.04 2.54
C VAL A 84 -19.99 -17.11 1.28
N ALA A 85 -20.49 -18.30 0.92
CA ALA A 85 -21.35 -18.49 -0.25
C ALA A 85 -22.65 -17.68 -0.17
N ASP A 86 -23.26 -17.57 1.02
CA ASP A 86 -24.49 -16.81 1.22
C ASP A 86 -24.25 -15.31 1.01
N ARG A 87 -23.09 -14.82 1.44
CA ARG A 87 -22.67 -13.43 1.24
C ARG A 87 -22.39 -13.12 -0.23
N LEU A 88 -21.75 -14.05 -0.95
CA LEU A 88 -21.53 -13.93 -2.39
C LEU A 88 -22.85 -13.93 -3.17
N ALA A 89 -23.79 -14.81 -2.82
CA ALA A 89 -25.12 -14.83 -3.42
C ALA A 89 -25.91 -13.53 -3.16
N LEU A 90 -25.79 -12.97 -1.96
CA LEU A 90 -26.39 -11.68 -1.62
C LEU A 90 -25.73 -10.53 -2.40
N LEU A 91 -24.41 -10.53 -2.57
CA LEU A 91 -23.68 -9.53 -3.35
C LEU A 91 -24.12 -9.53 -4.81
N GLU A 92 -24.26 -10.72 -5.40
CA GLU A 92 -24.75 -10.88 -6.77
C GLU A 92 -26.21 -10.40 -6.91
N SER A 93 -27.07 -10.71 -5.92
CA SER A 93 -28.43 -10.18 -5.86
C SER A 93 -28.46 -8.64 -5.82
N CYS A 94 -27.56 -8.02 -5.04
CA CYS A 94 -27.43 -6.55 -4.99
C CYS A 94 -27.01 -5.96 -6.34
N SER A 95 -26.05 -6.59 -7.02
CA SER A 95 -25.60 -6.21 -8.36
C SER A 95 -26.76 -6.25 -9.37
N GLN A 96 -27.52 -7.34 -9.38
CA GLN A 96 -28.69 -7.51 -10.26
C GLN A 96 -29.80 -6.50 -9.96
N LEU A 97 -30.07 -6.23 -8.68
CA LEU A 97 -31.05 -5.23 -8.28
C LEU A 97 -30.62 -3.83 -8.73
N CYS A 98 -29.34 -3.47 -8.58
CA CYS A 98 -28.81 -2.20 -9.08
C CYS A 98 -29.00 -2.06 -10.59
N LEU A 99 -28.71 -3.12 -11.36
CA LEU A 99 -28.92 -3.14 -12.80
C LEU A 99 -30.39 -2.89 -13.17
N GLN A 100 -31.33 -3.54 -12.49
CA GLN A 100 -32.77 -3.36 -12.71
C GLN A 100 -33.23 -1.92 -12.37
N LYS A 101 -32.68 -1.34 -11.31
CA LYS A 101 -33.02 0.02 -10.84
C LYS A 101 -32.18 1.12 -11.48
N ARG A 102 -31.25 0.78 -12.38
CA ARG A 102 -30.28 1.69 -13.01
C ARG A 102 -29.43 2.46 -12.00
N LEU A 103 -29.04 1.78 -10.92
CA LEU A 103 -28.05 2.26 -9.97
C LEU A 103 -26.67 1.78 -10.41
N ASP A 104 -25.66 2.62 -10.22
CA ASP A 104 -24.27 2.22 -10.42
C ASP A 104 -23.76 1.49 -9.17
N PHE A 105 -23.68 0.16 -9.25
CA PHE A 105 -23.25 -0.67 -8.13
C PHE A 105 -21.81 -0.40 -7.72
N SER A 106 -20.92 -0.12 -8.67
CA SER A 106 -19.53 0.20 -8.40
C SER A 106 -19.41 1.48 -7.56
N SER A 107 -20.09 2.55 -7.99
CA SER A 107 -20.17 3.80 -7.20
C SER A 107 -20.74 3.61 -5.79
N LEU A 108 -21.66 2.66 -5.59
CA LEU A 108 -22.20 2.36 -4.25
C LEU A 108 -21.18 1.64 -3.35
N LEU A 109 -20.42 0.68 -3.91
CA LEU A 109 -19.40 -0.06 -3.15
C LEU A 109 -18.21 0.81 -2.77
N GLN A 110 -17.81 1.73 -3.66
CA GLN A 110 -16.70 2.66 -3.47
C GLN A 110 -17.08 3.87 -2.61
N GLY A 111 -18.38 4.20 -2.52
CA GLY A 111 -18.88 5.31 -1.72
C GLY A 111 -18.76 5.06 -0.21
N LYS A 112 -18.40 6.13 0.53
CA LYS A 112 -18.26 6.17 2.00
C LYS A 112 -19.60 6.12 2.73
N SER A 113 -20.29 5.00 2.59
CA SER A 113 -21.68 4.83 3.03
C SER A 113 -21.80 4.05 4.34
N ILE A 114 -20.72 3.41 4.79
CA ILE A 114 -20.69 2.59 5.98
C ILE A 114 -19.66 3.21 6.92
N GLU A 115 -20.13 3.99 7.90
CA GLU A 115 -19.25 4.58 8.94
C GLU A 115 -18.08 5.36 8.32
N GLU A 116 -18.37 6.22 7.34
CA GLU A 116 -17.40 7.05 6.61
C GLU A 116 -16.35 6.30 5.77
N HIS A 117 -16.55 4.99 5.56
CA HIS A 117 -15.68 4.13 4.76
C HIS A 117 -16.45 3.38 3.66
N SER A 118 -15.71 2.91 2.65
CA SER A 118 -16.27 2.06 1.58
C SER A 118 -16.59 0.64 2.06
N ALA A 119 -17.38 -0.08 1.28
CA ALA A 119 -17.61 -1.50 1.51
C ALA A 119 -16.30 -2.31 1.42
N LEU A 120 -15.37 -1.90 0.55
CA LEU A 120 -14.06 -2.54 0.40
C LEU A 120 -13.20 -2.43 1.66
N TYR A 121 -13.17 -1.25 2.29
CA TYR A 121 -12.49 -1.06 3.56
C TYR A 121 -12.99 -2.07 4.62
N TRP A 122 -14.30 -2.18 4.78
CA TRP A 122 -14.90 -3.09 5.76
C TRP A 122 -14.73 -4.56 5.40
N ALA A 123 -14.74 -4.91 4.10
CA ALA A 123 -14.46 -6.27 3.67
C ALA A 123 -13.03 -6.71 4.04
N ILE A 124 -12.05 -5.79 3.99
CA ILE A 124 -10.67 -6.01 4.44
C ILE A 124 -10.61 -6.10 5.97
N ALA A 125 -11.24 -5.15 6.65
CA ALA A 125 -11.29 -5.06 8.12
C ALA A 125 -11.86 -6.33 8.77
N ASN A 126 -12.99 -6.82 8.22
CA ASN A 126 -13.74 -7.94 8.77
C ASN A 126 -13.41 -9.27 8.08
N GLY A 127 -12.37 -9.31 7.24
CA GLY A 127 -11.91 -10.52 6.57
C GLY A 127 -11.45 -11.59 7.57
N PRO A 128 -11.61 -12.89 7.25
CA PRO A 128 -11.14 -13.96 8.12
C PRO A 128 -9.61 -14.00 8.17
N TRP A 129 -9.04 -13.57 9.30
CA TRP A 129 -7.62 -13.65 9.65
C TRP A 129 -7.40 -14.75 10.69
N PRO A 130 -6.36 -15.60 10.63
CA PRO A 130 -5.47 -15.94 9.52
C PRO A 130 -5.82 -17.32 8.91
N LEU A 131 -5.71 -17.47 7.59
CA LEU A 131 -5.39 -18.75 6.93
C LEU A 131 -6.43 -19.89 6.81
N GLN A 132 -7.74 -19.70 7.05
CA GLN A 132 -8.70 -20.83 6.87
C GLN A 132 -9.81 -20.64 5.84
N ALA A 133 -10.04 -19.44 5.30
CA ALA A 133 -11.04 -19.24 4.25
C ALA A 133 -10.60 -18.16 3.25
N PRO A 134 -10.95 -18.32 1.96
CA PRO A 134 -10.36 -17.59 0.86
C PRO A 134 -10.77 -16.12 0.87
N PHE A 135 -9.87 -15.26 0.39
CA PHE A 135 -10.10 -13.84 0.10
C PHE A 135 -11.19 -13.60 -0.98
N GLU A 136 -12.05 -14.60 -1.25
CA GLU A 136 -13.15 -14.62 -2.20
C GLU A 136 -14.13 -13.47 -2.00
N LEU A 137 -14.52 -13.18 -0.76
CA LEU A 137 -15.45 -12.06 -0.53
C LEU A 137 -14.81 -10.73 -0.92
N VAL A 138 -13.56 -10.50 -0.50
CA VAL A 138 -12.82 -9.28 -0.86
C VAL A 138 -12.63 -9.21 -2.37
N ALA A 139 -12.25 -10.32 -3.02
CA ALA A 139 -12.11 -10.42 -4.46
C ALA A 139 -13.41 -10.12 -5.21
N ALA A 140 -14.54 -10.65 -4.74
CA ALA A 140 -15.84 -10.42 -5.35
C ALA A 140 -16.28 -8.96 -5.21
N VAL A 141 -16.16 -8.38 -4.00
CA VAL A 141 -16.46 -6.96 -3.78
C VAL A 141 -15.55 -6.08 -4.65
N LEU A 142 -14.27 -6.44 -4.79
CA LEU A 142 -13.32 -5.73 -5.64
C LEU A 142 -13.69 -5.82 -7.12
N ALA A 143 -14.07 -7.00 -7.61
CA ALA A 143 -14.51 -7.21 -8.99
C ALA A 143 -15.76 -6.38 -9.33
N HIS A 144 -16.74 -6.29 -8.43
CA HIS A 144 -17.92 -5.44 -8.62
C HIS A 144 -17.63 -3.94 -8.46
N SER A 145 -16.52 -3.58 -7.82
CA SER A 145 -16.08 -2.19 -7.63
C SER A 145 -15.24 -1.67 -8.79
N ALA A 146 -14.81 -2.51 -9.74
CA ALA A 146 -14.02 -2.04 -10.87
C ALA A 146 -14.85 -1.15 -11.83
N PRO A 147 -14.27 -0.09 -12.41
CA PRO A 147 -12.92 0.43 -12.18
C PRO A 147 -12.80 1.19 -10.84
N LEU A 148 -11.66 1.03 -10.15
CA LEU A 148 -11.43 1.68 -8.86
C LEU A 148 -11.07 3.16 -9.03
N GLU A 149 -11.70 4.01 -8.22
CA GLU A 149 -11.32 5.39 -8.06
C GLU A 149 -10.00 5.51 -7.29
N PRO A 150 -9.14 6.50 -7.61
CA PRO A 150 -7.88 6.70 -6.88
C PRO A 150 -8.08 6.87 -5.37
N ALA A 151 -9.16 7.52 -4.95
CA ALA A 151 -9.51 7.68 -3.54
C ALA A 151 -9.79 6.33 -2.85
N THR A 152 -10.48 5.42 -3.55
CA THR A 152 -10.75 4.07 -3.07
C THR A 152 -9.48 3.21 -3.01
N VAL A 153 -8.57 3.35 -3.98
CA VAL A 153 -7.25 2.68 -3.93
C VAL A 153 -6.45 3.11 -2.70
N THR A 154 -6.42 4.41 -2.41
CA THR A 154 -5.79 4.94 -1.18
C THR A 154 -6.47 4.40 0.08
N GLU A 155 -7.80 4.31 0.10
CA GLU A 155 -8.53 3.78 1.25
C GLU A 155 -8.26 2.27 1.46
N ILE A 156 -8.19 1.48 0.39
CA ILE A 156 -7.82 0.06 0.47
C ILE A 156 -6.41 -0.11 1.06
N ARG A 157 -5.44 0.69 0.59
CA ARG A 157 -4.08 0.71 1.15
C ARG A 157 -4.10 1.04 2.63
N GLN A 158 -4.85 2.08 3.02
CA GLN A 158 -5.02 2.49 4.41
C GLN A 158 -5.67 1.40 5.28
N ALA A 159 -6.65 0.66 4.73
CA ALA A 159 -7.26 -0.47 5.41
C ALA A 159 -6.20 -1.54 5.70
N CYS A 160 -5.46 -1.98 4.68
CA CYS A 160 -4.40 -3.00 4.86
C CYS A 160 -3.34 -2.56 5.87
N VAL A 161 -2.97 -1.28 5.88
CA VAL A 161 -2.02 -0.70 6.85
C VAL A 161 -2.58 -0.75 8.27
N SER A 162 -3.84 -0.33 8.45
CA SER A 162 -4.52 -0.30 9.75
C SER A 162 -4.64 -1.70 10.37
N PHE A 163 -4.95 -2.70 9.55
CA PHE A 163 -5.09 -4.09 9.99
C PHE A 163 -3.79 -4.91 9.89
N ARG A 164 -2.66 -4.26 9.56
CA ARG A 164 -1.32 -4.85 9.44
C ARG A 164 -1.29 -6.14 8.60
N SER A 165 -2.09 -6.19 7.54
CA SER A 165 -2.23 -7.39 6.74
C SER A 165 -1.41 -7.31 5.46
N GLN A 166 -0.17 -7.80 5.55
CA GLN A 166 0.71 -7.92 4.39
C GLN A 166 0.17 -8.93 3.38
N GLU A 167 -0.39 -10.05 3.84
CA GLU A 167 -0.95 -11.09 2.97
C GLU A 167 -2.18 -10.60 2.21
N MET A 168 -3.09 -9.83 2.85
CA MET A 168 -4.20 -9.19 2.13
C MET A 168 -3.65 -8.28 1.04
N PHE A 169 -2.65 -7.47 1.41
CA PHE A 169 -2.12 -6.47 0.53
C PHE A 169 -1.47 -7.10 -0.71
N GLN A 170 -0.69 -8.17 -0.53
CA GLN A 170 -0.14 -8.93 -1.66
C GLN A 170 -1.25 -9.63 -2.47
N PHE A 171 -2.27 -10.18 -1.81
CA PHE A 171 -3.44 -10.74 -2.51
C PHE A 171 -4.11 -9.70 -3.42
N LEU A 172 -4.39 -8.52 -2.90
CA LEU A 172 -4.99 -7.41 -3.64
C LEU A 172 -4.07 -6.96 -4.79
N ARG A 173 -2.75 -6.87 -4.59
CA ARG A 173 -1.79 -6.53 -5.66
C ARG A 173 -1.77 -7.54 -6.80
N MET A 174 -2.12 -8.80 -6.54
CA MET A 174 -2.24 -9.80 -7.60
C MET A 174 -3.56 -9.72 -8.37
N SER A 175 -4.57 -9.04 -7.83
CA SER A 175 -5.85 -8.85 -8.53
C SER A 175 -5.70 -7.82 -9.66
N PRO A 176 -6.26 -8.09 -10.85
CA PRO A 176 -6.13 -7.18 -11.99
C PRO A 176 -6.88 -5.86 -11.79
N GLU A 177 -7.87 -5.81 -10.91
CA GLU A 177 -8.68 -4.64 -10.58
C GLU A 177 -7.92 -3.63 -9.70
N PHE A 178 -7.01 -4.09 -8.85
CA PHE A 178 -6.22 -3.24 -7.94
C PHE A 178 -4.78 -3.07 -8.41
N GLY A 179 -4.08 -4.17 -8.68
CA GLY A 179 -2.67 -4.20 -9.07
C GLY A 179 -2.47 -4.15 -10.58
N ALA A 180 -3.03 -3.14 -11.25
CA ALA A 180 -2.79 -2.97 -12.67
C ALA A 180 -1.31 -2.65 -12.91
N LEU A 181 -0.49 -3.69 -13.18
CA LEU A 181 0.74 -3.53 -13.96
C LEU A 181 0.39 -2.58 -15.11
N SER A 182 1.20 -1.53 -15.28
CA SER A 182 0.99 -0.57 -16.35
C SER A 182 0.70 -1.33 -17.65
N SER A 183 -0.31 -0.92 -18.42
CA SER A 183 -0.66 -1.62 -19.66
C SER A 183 0.56 -1.75 -20.59
N LYS A 184 1.50 -0.81 -20.49
CA LYS A 184 2.83 -0.85 -21.12
C LYS A 184 3.65 -2.07 -20.67
N ASP A 185 3.73 -2.32 -19.37
CA ASP A 185 4.52 -3.44 -18.83
C ASP A 185 3.90 -4.78 -19.19
N ARG A 186 2.57 -4.91 -19.12
CA ARG A 186 1.88 -6.14 -19.57
C ARG A 186 2.15 -6.43 -21.04
N PHE A 187 2.07 -5.40 -21.89
CA PHE A 187 2.34 -5.56 -23.31
C PHE A 187 3.80 -5.92 -23.61
N THR A 188 4.75 -5.28 -22.92
CA THR A 188 6.18 -5.42 -23.24
C THR A 188 6.82 -6.66 -22.61
N LEU A 189 6.34 -7.08 -21.43
CA LEU A 189 6.86 -8.25 -20.75
C LEU A 189 6.23 -9.55 -21.27
N GLY A 190 5.02 -9.48 -21.81
CA GLY A 190 4.24 -10.62 -22.31
C GLY A 190 3.06 -10.96 -21.38
N VAL A 191 2.19 -11.86 -21.84
CA VAL A 191 0.89 -12.18 -21.19
C VAL A 191 1.02 -12.81 -19.79
N LEU A 192 2.20 -13.37 -19.44
CA LEU A 192 2.40 -14.07 -18.17
C LEU A 192 3.66 -13.54 -17.47
N VAL A 193 3.49 -12.45 -16.73
CA VAL A 193 4.51 -11.97 -15.79
C VAL A 193 4.23 -12.65 -14.43
N PRO A 194 5.13 -13.50 -13.91
CA PRO A 194 4.91 -14.12 -12.61
C PRO A 194 4.82 -13.04 -11.52
N PRO A 195 3.97 -13.25 -10.49
CA PRO A 195 3.82 -12.31 -9.39
C PRO A 195 5.13 -12.17 -8.61
N GLU A 196 5.30 -11.02 -7.97
CA GLU A 196 6.41 -10.80 -7.05
C GLU A 196 6.21 -11.63 -5.78
N GLU A 197 7.30 -12.19 -5.25
CA GLU A 197 7.26 -12.86 -3.95
C GLU A 197 7.81 -11.88 -2.93
N ILE A 198 7.02 -11.53 -1.92
CA ILE A 198 7.42 -10.62 -0.84
C ILE A 198 7.00 -11.24 0.49
N VAL A 199 7.97 -11.50 1.35
CA VAL A 199 7.79 -12.01 2.70
C VAL A 199 8.34 -11.00 3.68
N VAL A 200 7.47 -10.48 4.55
CA VAL A 200 7.84 -9.53 5.60
C VAL A 200 7.96 -10.27 6.91
N GLU A 201 9.10 -10.12 7.58
CA GLU A 201 9.40 -10.69 8.87
C GLU A 201 9.57 -9.56 9.88
N GLU A 202 8.56 -9.39 10.73
CA GLU A 202 8.59 -8.43 11.82
C GLU A 202 9.05 -9.12 13.11
N MET A 203 10.05 -8.55 13.78
CA MET A 203 10.46 -9.02 15.10
C MET A 203 9.54 -8.49 16.21
N GLU A 204 9.48 -9.15 17.36
CA GLU A 204 8.58 -8.74 18.45
C GLU A 204 9.06 -7.42 19.10
N GLY A 205 8.31 -6.33 18.90
CA GLY A 205 8.56 -5.03 19.53
C GLY A 205 8.34 -3.85 18.56
N ILE A 206 8.02 -2.67 19.08
CA ILE A 206 7.64 -1.50 18.26
C ILE A 206 8.85 -0.89 17.52
N THR A 207 10.00 -0.85 18.19
CA THR A 207 11.28 -0.32 17.65
C THR A 207 12.16 -1.42 17.09
N GLU A 208 11.68 -2.67 17.12
CA GLU A 208 12.46 -3.77 16.61
C GLU A 208 12.55 -3.68 15.08
N PRO A 209 13.71 -4.06 14.51
CA PRO A 209 13.85 -4.12 13.08
C PRO A 209 12.82 -5.04 12.41
N PHE A 210 12.64 -4.86 11.11
CA PHE A 210 11.93 -5.80 10.26
C PHE A 210 12.79 -6.14 9.04
N SER A 211 12.61 -7.34 8.50
CA SER A 211 13.25 -7.77 7.26
C SER A 211 12.22 -8.07 6.19
N VAL A 212 12.57 -7.81 4.94
CA VAL A 212 11.73 -8.07 3.77
C VAL A 212 12.54 -8.91 2.81
N ARG A 213 12.14 -10.17 2.65
CA ARG A 213 12.66 -11.06 1.62
C ARG A 213 11.82 -10.87 0.38
N PHE A 214 12.46 -10.60 -0.74
CA PHE A 214 11.75 -10.40 -2.00
C PHE A 214 12.41 -11.15 -3.16
N ARG A 215 11.59 -11.53 -4.13
CA ARG A 215 12.02 -12.06 -5.43
C ARG A 215 11.23 -11.38 -6.54
N ILE A 216 11.96 -10.86 -7.52
CA ILE A 216 11.40 -10.14 -8.66
C ILE A 216 11.64 -10.96 -9.93
N PRO A 217 10.61 -11.64 -10.47
CA PRO A 217 10.71 -12.39 -11.70
C PRO A 217 11.01 -11.47 -12.89
N MET A 218 11.91 -11.93 -13.78
CA MET A 218 12.26 -11.22 -15.02
C MET A 218 12.80 -9.80 -14.78
N PHE A 219 13.38 -9.53 -13.60
CA PHE A 219 13.91 -8.23 -13.20
C PHE A 219 14.76 -7.57 -14.28
N ARG A 220 15.72 -8.30 -14.88
CA ARG A 220 16.58 -7.78 -15.95
C ARG A 220 15.77 -7.26 -17.14
N LYS A 221 14.73 -7.99 -17.56
CA LYS A 221 13.85 -7.58 -18.65
C LYS A 221 12.99 -6.37 -18.25
N ARG A 222 12.45 -6.36 -17.02
CA ARG A 222 11.69 -5.22 -16.47
C ARG A 222 12.53 -3.94 -16.44
N MET A 223 13.74 -4.02 -15.90
CA MET A 223 14.68 -2.89 -15.85
C MET A 223 15.14 -2.42 -17.23
N ALA A 224 15.37 -3.34 -18.17
CA ALA A 224 15.77 -2.98 -19.52
C ALA A 224 14.72 -2.15 -20.27
N LEU A 225 13.43 -2.50 -20.09
CA LEU A 225 12.30 -1.93 -20.81
C LEU A 225 11.62 -0.77 -20.09
N GLY A 226 11.34 -0.95 -18.79
CA GLY A 226 10.62 0.00 -17.96
C GLY A 226 11.50 1.10 -17.40
N LYS A 227 12.82 0.85 -17.26
CA LYS A 227 13.80 1.72 -16.57
C LYS A 227 13.53 1.96 -15.09
N GLU A 228 12.36 1.54 -14.62
CA GLU A 228 11.88 1.66 -13.26
C GLU A 228 11.03 0.44 -12.92
N PHE A 229 11.10 0.02 -11.66
CA PHE A 229 10.29 -1.05 -11.11
C PHE A 229 10.06 -0.81 -9.62
N GLN A 230 8.87 -1.09 -9.09
CA GLN A 230 8.53 -0.79 -7.70
C GLN A 230 7.89 -1.98 -7.00
N LEU A 231 8.39 -2.31 -5.81
CA LEU A 231 7.78 -3.21 -4.85
C LEU A 231 7.02 -2.40 -3.80
N GLU A 232 5.85 -2.88 -3.41
CA GLU A 232 5.09 -2.32 -2.28
C GLU A 232 4.86 -3.40 -1.23
N PHE A 233 5.03 -3.04 0.05
CA PHE A 233 4.81 -3.94 1.17
C PHE A 233 4.44 -3.19 2.43
N ILE A 234 3.74 -3.86 3.33
CA ILE A 234 3.35 -3.34 4.63
C ILE A 234 4.28 -3.94 5.68
N ALA A 235 4.90 -3.07 6.46
CA ALA A 235 5.71 -3.44 7.61
C ALA A 235 5.58 -2.37 8.69
N ARG A 236 5.44 -2.80 9.95
CA ARG A 236 5.29 -1.92 11.12
C ARG A 236 4.11 -0.95 11.00
N GLY A 237 3.01 -1.42 10.42
CA GLY A 237 1.82 -0.59 10.20
C GLY A 237 2.09 0.61 9.30
N ARG A 238 2.98 0.46 8.31
CA ARG A 238 3.30 1.48 7.30
C ARG A 238 3.38 0.83 5.93
N LEU A 239 3.00 1.57 4.90
CA LEU A 239 3.20 1.18 3.51
C LEU A 239 4.57 1.67 3.03
N TRP A 240 5.38 0.74 2.59
CA TRP A 240 6.72 0.95 2.08
C TRP A 240 6.76 0.70 0.58
N GLN A 241 7.65 1.42 -0.09
CA GLN A 241 7.89 1.31 -1.52
C GLN A 241 9.39 1.14 -1.77
N LEU A 242 9.80 -0.01 -2.31
CA LEU A 242 11.17 -0.26 -2.74
C LEU A 242 11.22 -0.16 -4.27
N LYS A 243 11.71 0.98 -4.76
CA LYS A 243 11.79 1.35 -6.17
C LYS A 243 13.19 1.13 -6.72
N PHE A 244 13.31 0.30 -7.74
CA PHE A 244 14.49 0.10 -8.55
C PHE A 244 14.42 1.01 -9.78
N PHE A 245 15.53 1.63 -10.17
CA PHE A 245 15.57 2.51 -11.34
C PHE A 245 16.97 2.52 -11.99
N THR A 246 17.02 2.77 -13.29
CA THR A 246 18.27 3.07 -14.00
C THR A 246 18.52 4.57 -13.97
N TYR A 247 19.73 4.98 -13.59
CA TYR A 247 20.08 6.39 -13.62
C TYR A 247 20.46 6.86 -15.03
N PHE A 248 19.80 7.92 -15.51
CA PHE A 248 20.15 8.66 -16.72
C PHE A 248 20.54 10.09 -16.35
N THR A 249 21.58 10.62 -17.00
CA THR A 249 22.23 11.90 -16.66
C THR A 249 21.34 13.13 -16.82
N GLU A 250 20.18 13.01 -17.47
CA GLU A 250 19.32 14.15 -17.80
C GLU A 250 18.32 14.50 -16.70
N ASP A 251 17.96 13.55 -15.83
CA ASP A 251 16.78 13.73 -15.00
C ASP A 251 17.05 14.36 -13.62
N HIS A 252 18.26 14.22 -13.05
CA HIS A 252 18.50 14.59 -11.66
C HIS A 252 19.83 15.36 -11.46
N PRO A 253 19.80 16.66 -11.06
CA PRO A 253 21.01 17.47 -10.85
C PRO A 253 21.77 17.14 -9.56
N ILE A 254 21.43 16.04 -8.87
CA ILE A 254 22.03 15.70 -7.58
C ILE A 254 23.42 15.11 -7.81
N ARG A 255 24.43 15.76 -7.21
CA ARG A 255 25.88 15.53 -7.32
C ARG A 255 26.39 14.17 -6.81
N THR A 256 25.59 13.12 -6.81
CA THR A 256 26.08 11.78 -6.49
C THR A 256 26.77 11.20 -7.72
N GLN A 257 27.92 10.56 -7.53
CA GLN A 257 28.73 9.93 -8.59
C GLN A 257 28.05 8.66 -9.13
N LEU A 258 26.77 8.73 -9.46
CA LEU A 258 26.03 7.61 -10.02
C LEU A 258 26.55 7.34 -11.44
N ILE A 259 27.02 6.11 -11.65
CA ILE A 259 27.52 5.69 -12.94
C ILE A 259 26.32 5.47 -13.86
N HIS A 260 26.32 6.17 -15.00
CA HIS A 260 25.28 6.07 -16.00
C HIS A 260 25.02 4.60 -16.41
N GLY A 261 23.74 4.21 -16.47
CA GLY A 261 23.34 2.86 -16.88
C GLY A 261 23.39 1.80 -15.77
N HIS A 262 23.83 2.15 -14.56
CA HIS A 262 23.74 1.24 -13.41
C HIS A 262 22.33 1.27 -12.80
N TRP A 263 21.99 0.17 -12.13
CA TRP A 263 20.74 0.03 -11.40
C TRP A 263 20.91 0.51 -9.96
N SER A 264 19.96 1.32 -9.53
CA SER A 264 19.84 1.85 -8.18
C SER A 264 18.53 1.41 -7.56
N ALA A 265 18.48 1.38 -6.24
CA ALA A 265 17.27 1.10 -5.49
C ALA A 265 17.01 2.23 -4.50
N ARG A 266 15.73 2.50 -4.23
CA ARG A 266 15.27 3.57 -3.35
C ARG A 266 14.13 3.05 -2.49
N LEU A 267 14.28 3.22 -1.18
CA LEU A 267 13.21 2.95 -0.24
C LEU A 267 12.52 4.27 0.11
N THR A 268 11.22 4.31 -0.12
CA THR A 268 10.31 5.40 0.28
C THR A 268 9.17 4.84 1.11
N MET A 269 8.49 5.73 1.82
CA MET A 269 7.31 5.43 2.60
C MET A 269 6.13 6.21 2.01
N ASP A 270 4.93 5.67 2.11
CA ASP A 270 3.72 6.34 1.62
C ASP A 270 3.50 7.70 2.30
N GLU A 271 2.94 8.65 1.55
CA GLU A 271 2.74 10.06 1.96
C GLU A 271 1.92 10.20 3.25
N ASN A 272 1.05 9.23 3.56
CA ASN A 272 0.21 9.27 4.76
C ASN A 272 0.92 8.76 6.02
N SER A 273 2.17 8.31 5.91
CA SER A 273 2.90 7.77 7.05
C SER A 273 3.62 8.86 7.84
N PRO A 274 3.66 8.77 9.18
CA PRO A 274 4.34 9.77 9.99
C PRO A 274 5.85 9.76 9.71
N PRO A 275 6.53 10.92 9.66
CA PRO A 275 7.97 11.01 9.46
C PRO A 275 8.76 10.09 10.38
N THR A 276 9.74 9.36 9.85
CA THR A 276 10.51 8.40 10.66
C THR A 276 11.93 8.26 10.17
N HIS A 277 12.87 8.29 11.11
CA HIS A 277 14.27 8.01 10.85
C HIS A 277 14.46 6.51 10.72
N LEU A 278 15.25 6.10 9.73
CA LEU A 278 15.51 4.69 9.46
C LEU A 278 17.00 4.47 9.21
N VAL A 279 17.42 3.26 9.57
CA VAL A 279 18.71 2.70 9.20
C VAL A 279 18.42 1.36 8.56
N GLY A 280 18.96 1.12 7.37
CA GLY A 280 18.69 -0.11 6.66
C GLY A 280 19.77 -0.49 5.67
N ALA A 281 19.69 -1.73 5.21
CA ALA A 281 20.60 -2.31 4.23
C ALA A 281 19.83 -3.26 3.33
N VAL A 282 20.20 -3.33 2.05
CA VAL A 282 19.70 -4.34 1.11
C VAL A 282 20.85 -5.25 0.73
N VAL A 283 20.65 -6.54 0.92
CA VAL A 283 21.62 -7.58 0.56
C VAL A 283 21.04 -8.40 -0.58
N PHE A 284 21.84 -8.58 -1.63
CA PHE A 284 21.51 -9.45 -2.75
C PHE A 284 22.37 -10.70 -2.68
N PRO A 285 21.83 -11.86 -2.26
CA PRO A 285 22.60 -13.09 -2.25
C PRO A 285 23.00 -13.50 -3.67
N ASP A 286 24.11 -14.22 -3.78
CA ASP A 286 24.53 -14.81 -5.05
C ASP A 286 23.45 -15.76 -5.55
N ALA A 287 23.15 -15.72 -6.85
CA ALA A 287 22.06 -16.49 -7.44
C ALA A 287 22.26 -18.02 -7.31
N SER A 288 23.50 -18.47 -7.09
CA SER A 288 23.83 -19.88 -6.82
C SER A 288 23.66 -20.28 -5.36
N SER A 289 23.65 -19.31 -4.43
CA SER A 289 23.43 -19.57 -3.03
C SER A 289 21.93 -19.69 -2.78
N SER A 290 21.49 -20.87 -2.36
CA SER A 290 20.13 -21.01 -1.83
C SER A 290 20.10 -20.21 -0.52
N PRO A 291 19.24 -19.19 -0.39
CA PRO A 291 19.17 -18.43 0.84
C PRO A 291 18.64 -19.36 1.94
N SER A 292 19.55 -19.87 2.79
CA SER A 292 19.13 -20.53 4.02
C SER A 292 18.36 -19.49 4.86
N PRO A 293 17.24 -19.86 5.50
CA PRO A 293 16.45 -18.94 6.33
C PRO A 293 17.16 -18.51 7.63
N THR A 294 18.46 -18.76 7.77
CA THR A 294 19.29 -18.21 8.85
C THR A 294 19.07 -16.70 8.91
N SER A 295 18.73 -16.19 10.10
CA SER A 295 18.17 -14.85 10.24
C SER A 295 19.07 -13.79 9.61
N PHE A 296 18.50 -12.93 8.78
CA PHE A 296 19.20 -11.82 8.14
C PHE A 296 20.06 -11.02 9.13
N TRP A 297 19.57 -10.84 10.35
CA TRP A 297 20.26 -10.16 11.45
C TRP A 297 21.51 -10.88 11.94
N GLN A 298 21.58 -12.22 11.86
CA GLN A 298 22.79 -12.97 12.16
C GLN A 298 23.88 -12.76 11.10
N MET A 299 23.51 -12.69 9.82
CA MET A 299 24.48 -12.36 8.75
C MET A 299 24.91 -10.90 8.83
N SER A 300 23.96 -9.98 8.94
CA SER A 300 24.19 -8.53 8.91
C SER A 300 24.95 -7.98 10.13
N MET A 301 24.93 -8.67 11.28
CA MET A 301 25.80 -8.31 12.42
C MET A 301 27.19 -8.96 12.36
N ALA A 302 27.38 -10.02 11.57
CA ALA A 302 28.65 -10.74 11.47
C ALA A 302 29.56 -10.17 10.38
N THR A 303 28.98 -9.57 9.35
CA THR A 303 29.71 -8.85 8.30
C THR A 303 29.87 -7.38 8.72
N ASN A 304 31.02 -6.77 8.42
CA ASN A 304 31.27 -5.33 8.58
C ASN A 304 30.46 -4.50 7.57
N ASP A 305 29.18 -4.85 7.39
CA ASP A 305 28.34 -4.29 6.35
C ASP A 305 28.01 -2.84 6.66
N THR A 306 28.04 -2.03 5.61
CA THR A 306 27.91 -0.59 5.72
C THR A 306 26.44 -0.26 5.98
N TRP A 307 26.13 0.13 7.21
CA TRP A 307 24.82 0.68 7.56
C TRP A 307 24.75 2.10 7.02
N LEU A 308 23.84 2.35 6.09
CA LEU A 308 23.62 3.69 5.60
C LEU A 308 22.47 4.31 6.41
N VAL A 309 22.82 5.36 7.15
CA VAL A 309 21.94 6.08 8.07
C VAL A 309 21.28 7.22 7.30
N VAL A 310 19.95 7.26 7.26
CA VAL A 310 19.21 8.37 6.66
C VAL A 310 18.72 9.31 7.74
N ASP A 311 19.19 10.54 7.68
CA ASP A 311 18.71 11.65 8.50
C ASP A 311 17.71 12.50 7.70
N ARG A 312 16.53 12.72 8.28
CA ARG A 312 15.53 13.62 7.72
C ARG A 312 15.93 15.05 8.06
N LYS A 313 16.43 15.80 7.07
CA LYS A 313 16.68 17.24 7.24
C LYS A 313 15.36 18.03 7.33
N SER A 314 14.80 18.11 8.54
CA SER A 314 13.83 19.10 9.03
C SER A 314 12.54 19.33 8.22
N ALA A 315 11.50 19.82 8.88
CA ALA A 315 10.25 20.25 8.22
C ALA A 315 10.54 21.19 7.03
N PRO A 316 9.73 21.15 5.96
CA PRO A 316 9.93 22.00 4.79
C PRO A 316 10.09 23.46 5.20
N LYS A 317 11.10 24.13 4.61
CA LYS A 317 11.08 25.60 4.60
C LYS A 317 9.79 26.02 3.89
N LYS A 318 9.11 27.03 4.42
CA LYS A 318 7.77 27.49 4.01
C LYS A 318 7.58 27.73 2.49
N ASP A 319 8.67 27.77 1.72
CA ASP A 319 8.71 28.07 0.30
C ASP A 319 9.30 26.94 -0.60
N SER A 320 9.65 25.76 -0.06
CA SER A 320 10.10 24.64 -0.90
C SER A 320 8.91 23.95 -1.58
N LYS A 321 9.03 23.61 -2.87
CA LYS A 321 7.99 22.86 -3.57
C LYS A 321 7.80 21.49 -2.89
N PRO A 322 6.56 20.96 -2.82
CA PRO A 322 6.29 19.65 -2.21
C PRO A 322 7.15 18.52 -2.77
N GLU A 323 7.57 18.65 -4.03
CA GLU A 323 8.38 17.67 -4.77
C GLU A 323 9.86 17.65 -4.35
N ASP A 324 10.34 18.64 -3.59
CA ASP A 324 11.74 18.76 -3.15
C ASP A 324 12.02 18.09 -1.79
N LEU A 325 10.99 17.56 -1.12
CA LEU A 325 11.12 16.78 0.12
C LEU A 325 11.38 15.31 -0.22
N ILE A 326 12.58 15.01 -0.74
CA ILE A 326 12.92 13.63 -1.09
C ILE A 326 13.26 12.85 0.19
N ASP A 327 12.23 12.28 0.82
CA ASP A 327 12.28 11.24 1.86
C ASP A 327 12.72 9.90 1.22
N SER A 328 13.90 9.88 0.57
CA SER A 328 14.33 8.72 -0.22
C SER A 328 15.77 8.31 0.03
N PHE A 329 15.92 7.03 0.35
CA PHE A 329 17.18 6.33 0.34
C PHE A 329 17.63 6.07 -1.10
N CYS A 330 18.93 6.08 -1.45
CA CYS A 330 19.38 5.61 -2.76
C CYS A 330 20.61 4.71 -2.58
N TRP A 331 20.47 3.42 -2.90
CA TRP A 331 21.57 2.46 -2.96
C TRP A 331 22.29 2.57 -4.31
N THR A 332 23.62 2.56 -4.31
CA THR A 332 24.47 2.63 -5.50
C THR A 332 24.72 1.27 -6.13
N SER A 333 24.18 1.09 -7.33
CA SER A 333 24.94 0.66 -8.50
C SER A 333 25.40 -0.81 -8.54
N PHE A 334 24.49 -1.71 -8.93
CA PHE A 334 24.87 -3.06 -9.38
C PHE A 334 24.80 -3.18 -10.91
N GLN A 335 25.78 -3.89 -11.48
CA GLN A 335 25.92 -4.06 -12.93
C GLN A 335 24.98 -5.13 -13.48
N HIS A 336 24.63 -5.01 -14.75
CA HIS A 336 23.76 -5.95 -15.48
C HIS A 336 24.28 -7.40 -15.55
N ASN A 337 25.55 -7.64 -15.21
CA ASN A 337 26.18 -8.97 -15.11
C ASN A 337 26.53 -9.34 -13.66
N SER A 338 25.85 -8.77 -12.67
CA SER A 338 26.10 -9.11 -11.27
C SER A 338 25.72 -10.56 -10.97
N VAL A 339 26.46 -11.16 -10.02
CA VAL A 339 26.27 -12.54 -9.55
C VAL A 339 24.90 -12.75 -8.89
N CYS A 340 24.21 -11.68 -8.51
CA CYS A 340 22.89 -11.72 -7.91
C CYS A 340 21.72 -11.88 -8.89
N ILE A 341 21.95 -11.80 -10.21
CA ILE A 341 20.91 -12.05 -11.21
C ILE A 341 20.92 -13.53 -11.58
N ALA A 342 19.81 -14.23 -11.32
CA ALA A 342 19.67 -15.63 -11.67
C ALA A 342 19.60 -15.84 -13.20
N ALA A 343 19.82 -17.08 -13.65
CA ALA A 343 19.83 -17.43 -15.06
C ALA A 343 18.49 -17.15 -15.78
N ASP A 344 17.38 -17.15 -15.05
CA ASP A 344 16.04 -16.77 -15.52
C ASP A 344 15.81 -15.25 -15.59
N GLY A 345 16.82 -14.45 -15.25
CA GLY A 345 16.77 -12.99 -15.19
C GLY A 345 16.04 -12.43 -13.98
N SER A 346 15.70 -13.26 -12.99
CA SER A 346 15.16 -12.82 -11.70
C SER A 346 16.25 -12.28 -10.78
N VAL A 347 15.85 -11.45 -9.81
CA VAL A 347 16.69 -11.05 -8.68
C VAL A 347 15.98 -11.38 -7.39
N ALA A 348 16.73 -11.86 -6.40
CA ALA A 348 16.26 -12.02 -5.03
C ALA A 348 17.10 -11.14 -4.11
N GLY A 349 16.49 -10.66 -3.03
CA GLY A 349 17.17 -9.80 -2.06
C GLY A 349 16.51 -9.84 -0.71
N VAL A 350 17.24 -9.33 0.29
CA VAL A 350 16.75 -9.13 1.65
C VAL A 350 17.01 -7.69 2.05
N LEU A 351 15.94 -6.96 2.35
CA LEU A 351 15.98 -5.62 2.91
C LEU A 351 15.83 -5.72 4.43
N GLY A 352 16.81 -5.27 5.20
CA GLY A 352 16.68 -5.07 6.64
C GLY A 352 16.51 -3.60 6.98
N VAL A 353 15.52 -3.29 7.82
CA VAL A 353 15.22 -1.91 8.23
C VAL A 353 15.02 -1.86 9.74
N LYS A 354 15.66 -0.89 10.38
CA LYS A 354 15.46 -0.53 11.78
C LYS A 354 14.95 0.91 11.87
N LEU A 355 13.83 1.10 12.55
CA LEU A 355 13.29 2.42 12.84
C LEU A 355 14.04 3.01 14.05
N VAL A 356 14.47 4.27 13.95
CA VAL A 356 15.22 4.96 15.00
C VAL A 356 14.31 6.00 15.67
N SER A 357 14.10 5.84 16.97
CA SER A 357 13.35 6.79 17.79
C SER A 357 14.27 7.95 18.22
N GLY A 358 14.22 9.06 17.50
CA GLY A 358 14.86 10.32 17.90
C GLY A 358 15.79 10.93 16.83
N PRO A 359 16.14 12.22 16.97
CA PRO A 359 17.18 12.84 16.17
C PRO A 359 18.48 12.11 16.47
N ALA A 360 18.99 11.38 15.50
CA ALA A 360 20.15 10.53 15.70
C ALA A 360 21.38 11.42 15.95
N GLU A 361 21.90 11.46 17.17
CA GLU A 361 23.25 11.98 17.43
C GLU A 361 24.25 10.99 16.82
N PHE A 362 24.48 11.07 15.50
CA PHE A 362 25.37 10.16 14.80
C PHE A 362 26.72 10.81 14.49
N SER A 363 27.77 10.25 15.10
CA SER A 363 29.14 10.38 14.60
C SER A 363 29.38 9.32 13.53
N GLN A 364 29.69 9.76 12.30
CA GLN A 364 30.04 8.88 11.19
C GLN A 364 31.39 8.20 11.44
N THR A 365 31.41 6.88 11.55
CA THR A 365 32.59 6.07 11.21
C THR A 365 32.15 5.05 10.17
N ILE A 366 32.46 5.33 8.90
CA ILE A 366 32.25 4.40 7.78
C ILE A 366 33.38 3.36 7.83
N PRO A 367 33.09 2.06 8.03
CA PRO A 367 34.12 1.03 7.96
C PRO A 367 34.55 0.80 6.50
N THR A 368 35.86 0.89 6.23
CA THR A 368 36.47 0.58 4.94
C THR A 368 37.01 -0.86 4.97
N SER A 369 36.21 -1.85 4.58
CA SER A 369 36.67 -3.25 4.43
C SER A 369 36.37 -3.76 3.01
N PRO A 370 37.32 -4.37 2.28
CA PRO A 370 37.20 -4.61 0.83
C PRO A 370 36.89 -6.06 0.39
N ASP A 371 36.12 -6.87 1.12
CA ASP A 371 35.91 -8.29 0.76
C ASP A 371 34.45 -8.64 0.35
N ASP A 372 34.32 -9.08 -0.91
CA ASP A 372 33.32 -9.95 -1.56
C ASP A 372 31.89 -10.11 -0.99
N GLN A 373 31.16 -9.01 -0.84
CA GLN A 373 29.71 -9.00 -1.00
C GLN A 373 29.30 -7.77 -1.84
N CYS A 374 28.31 -7.90 -2.72
CA CYS A 374 27.68 -6.76 -3.38
C CYS A 374 26.89 -5.96 -2.34
N ILE A 375 27.60 -5.20 -1.50
CA ILE A 375 27.04 -4.20 -0.61
C ILE A 375 26.76 -3.00 -1.49
N VAL A 376 25.53 -2.91 -1.95
CA VAL A 376 25.03 -1.75 -2.68
C VAL A 376 24.85 -0.68 -1.60
N CYS A 377 25.73 0.33 -1.56
CA CYS A 377 25.74 1.41 -0.56
C CYS A 377 24.61 2.40 -0.77
#